data_AF-A0A517QU32-F1
#
_entry.id   AF-A0A517QU32-F1
#
_cell.length_a   1.000
_cell.length_b   1.000
_cell.length_c   1.000
_cell.angle_alpha   90.00
_cell.angle_beta   90.00
_cell.angle_gamma   90.00
#
_symmetry.space_group_name_H-M   'P 1'
#
loop_
_entity.id
_entity.type
_entity.pdbx_description
1 polymer ?
#
loop_
_entity_poly.entity_id
_entity_poly.type
_entity_poly.pdbx_seq_one_letter_code
_entity_poly.pdbx_strand_id
1 'polypeptide(L)'
;MHIEDASSIVSMRQIGYRQRMFNNPKYRLSLLASLCFVAASSMLIAQEIESAKAEPTKDDPFALAFVRDHSPLDGNDNVAYYGLLNQAREASQEELAKAGRQFLRKRREQSKLLTFPDMIRNPKAFRGQPVHLTGHVLQTIEYDAYENDYGFEKLYESMIYTDDSQTHPAAIVFLEKPDNLPISGDLIEGVTVSGYFLKTYVYPSSDNTNRVAPLILAKTVTVKPQPEAIDPGNTSQYIFWGLASGIVILFLVLYLVQRSDRKRMIIEQKKRLDNEAPTFKPPA
;
A
#
# COMPACT_ATOMS: atom_id res chain seq x y z
N MET A 1 -11.02 -32.72 27.95
CA MET A 1 -12.19 -32.00 27.41
C MET A 1 -11.71 -31.41 26.09
N HIS A 2 -11.91 -32.17 25.02
CA HIS A 2 -11.32 -31.94 23.71
C HIS A 2 -12.20 -31.01 22.88
N ILE A 3 -11.54 -30.10 22.17
CA ILE A 3 -12.05 -29.29 21.06
C ILE A 3 -11.78 -30.07 19.77
N GLU A 4 -12.78 -30.17 18.91
CA GLU A 4 -12.77 -30.44 17.45
C GLU A 4 -14.25 -30.62 17.02
N ASP A 5 -14.76 -30.24 15.87
CA ASP A 5 -14.35 -29.34 14.79
C ASP A 5 -15.61 -29.18 13.92
N ALA A 6 -16.02 -27.95 13.62
CA ALA A 6 -17.31 -27.63 13.02
C ALA A 6 -17.18 -27.31 11.52
N SER A 7 -16.50 -28.20 10.77
CA SER A 7 -16.28 -28.07 9.32
C SER A 7 -17.08 -29.08 8.47
N SER A 8 -18.05 -29.78 9.06
CA SER A 8 -18.80 -30.86 8.39
C SER A 8 -20.19 -30.48 7.87
N ILE A 9 -20.53 -29.19 7.84
CA ILE A 9 -21.85 -28.73 7.40
C ILE A 9 -21.66 -27.82 6.19
N VAL A 10 -21.68 -28.41 4.99
CA VAL A 10 -22.11 -27.89 3.66
C VAL A 10 -21.36 -28.69 2.59
N SER A 11 -21.74 -29.95 2.38
CA SER A 11 -21.65 -30.63 1.06
C SER A 11 -22.34 -31.99 1.09
N MET A 12 -23.51 -32.08 1.74
CA MET A 12 -24.27 -33.33 1.86
C MET A 12 -25.74 -33.14 1.50
N ARG A 13 -25.99 -32.47 0.38
CA ARG A 13 -27.26 -32.47 -0.35
C ARG A 13 -26.97 -32.34 -1.83
N GLN A 14 -26.70 -33.47 -2.51
CA GLN A 14 -26.90 -33.67 -3.96
C GLN A 14 -26.60 -35.11 -4.47
N ILE A 15 -26.21 -36.07 -3.62
CA ILE A 15 -25.86 -37.45 -4.07
C ILE A 15 -26.99 -38.45 -3.75
N GLY A 16 -28.22 -38.11 -4.14
CA GLY A 16 -29.41 -38.83 -3.67
C GLY A 16 -30.50 -39.07 -4.72
N TYR A 17 -30.18 -39.26 -6.00
CA TYR A 17 -31.21 -39.60 -7.01
C TYR A 17 -30.74 -40.46 -8.20
N ARG A 18 -29.64 -41.22 -8.06
CA ARG A 18 -29.06 -41.96 -9.20
C ARG A 18 -28.70 -43.43 -8.94
N GLN A 19 -29.54 -44.16 -8.19
CA GLN A 19 -29.42 -45.62 -8.07
C GLN A 19 -30.79 -46.31 -8.13
N ARG A 20 -31.35 -46.42 -9.33
CA ARG A 20 -32.33 -47.47 -9.68
C ARG A 20 -32.60 -47.52 -11.20
N MET A 21 -31.58 -47.78 -12.03
CA MET A 21 -31.78 -47.97 -13.49
C MET A 21 -30.67 -48.78 -14.21
N PHE A 22 -29.95 -49.68 -13.55
CA PHE A 22 -28.89 -50.46 -14.21
C PHE A 22 -28.88 -51.94 -13.84
N ASN A 23 -30.00 -52.64 -14.05
CA ASN A 23 -29.97 -54.11 -13.99
C ASN A 23 -30.93 -54.75 -15.01
N ASN A 24 -30.85 -54.32 -16.27
CA ASN A 24 -31.62 -54.90 -17.36
C ASN A 24 -30.67 -55.38 -18.49
N PRO A 25 -30.67 -56.67 -18.86
CA PRO A 25 -29.66 -57.27 -19.74
C PRO A 25 -29.70 -56.79 -21.21
N LYS A 26 -30.72 -56.01 -21.62
CA LYS A 26 -30.85 -55.49 -23.00
C LYS A 26 -29.96 -54.29 -23.34
N TYR A 27 -29.19 -53.74 -22.38
CA TYR A 27 -28.37 -52.54 -22.60
C TYR A 27 -26.86 -52.79 -22.62
N ARG A 28 -26.40 -54.05 -22.52
CA ARG A 28 -24.96 -54.38 -22.40
C ARG A 28 -24.15 -54.19 -23.69
N LEU A 29 -24.76 -54.15 -24.87
CA LEU A 29 -24.05 -53.93 -26.14
C LEU A 29 -23.93 -52.46 -26.56
N SER A 30 -24.74 -51.55 -26.00
CA SER A 30 -24.69 -50.11 -26.29
C SER A 30 -23.69 -49.35 -25.42
N LEU A 31 -23.35 -49.89 -24.24
CA LEU A 31 -22.44 -49.26 -23.28
C LEU A 31 -20.97 -49.27 -23.70
N LEU A 32 -20.52 -50.26 -24.48
CA LEU A 32 -19.12 -50.34 -24.93
C LEU A 32 -18.78 -49.34 -26.05
N ALA A 33 -19.72 -49.07 -26.96
CA ALA A 33 -19.52 -48.05 -28.01
C ALA A 33 -19.62 -46.62 -27.44
N SER A 34 -20.45 -46.40 -26.42
CA SER A 34 -20.58 -45.11 -25.74
C SER A 34 -19.39 -44.80 -24.82
N LEU A 35 -18.76 -45.81 -24.20
CA LEU A 35 -17.54 -45.61 -23.38
C LEU A 35 -16.34 -45.13 -24.21
N CYS A 36 -16.16 -45.63 -25.43
CA CYS A 36 -15.05 -45.20 -26.31
C CYS A 36 -15.24 -43.76 -26.82
N PHE A 37 -16.47 -43.33 -27.07
CA PHE A 37 -16.76 -41.95 -27.49
C PHE A 37 -16.57 -40.95 -26.33
N VAL A 38 -16.99 -41.30 -25.11
CA VAL A 38 -16.77 -40.45 -23.93
C VAL A 38 -15.28 -40.34 -23.60
N ALA A 39 -14.52 -41.44 -23.66
CA ALA A 39 -13.07 -41.41 -23.42
C ALA A 39 -12.31 -40.55 -24.45
N ALA A 40 -12.65 -40.68 -25.74
CA ALA A 40 -12.04 -39.88 -26.81
C ALA A 40 -12.40 -38.38 -26.69
N SER A 41 -13.65 -38.04 -26.34
CA SER A 41 -14.05 -36.65 -26.09
C SER A 41 -13.39 -36.07 -24.84
N SER A 42 -13.23 -36.83 -23.75
CA SER A 42 -12.50 -36.36 -22.58
C SER A 42 -11.00 -36.18 -22.84
N MET A 43 -10.40 -36.99 -23.72
CA MET A 43 -8.99 -36.86 -24.10
C MET A 43 -8.78 -35.68 -25.05
N LEU A 44 -9.72 -35.42 -25.97
CA LEU A 44 -9.71 -34.24 -26.84
C LEU A 44 -9.92 -32.94 -26.05
N ILE A 45 -10.85 -32.94 -25.08
CA ILE A 45 -11.07 -31.81 -24.16
C ILE A 45 -9.86 -31.61 -23.24
N ALA A 46 -9.24 -32.68 -22.74
CA ALA A 46 -8.01 -32.56 -21.95
C ALA A 46 -6.87 -31.99 -22.78
N GLN A 47 -6.71 -32.41 -24.03
CA GLN A 47 -5.68 -31.91 -24.95
C GLN A 47 -5.95 -30.46 -25.38
N GLU A 48 -7.21 -30.04 -25.49
CA GLU A 48 -7.60 -28.65 -25.76
C GLU A 48 -7.47 -27.75 -24.52
N ILE A 49 -7.71 -28.27 -23.30
CA ILE A 49 -7.44 -27.57 -22.03
C ILE A 49 -5.94 -27.44 -21.78
N GLU A 50 -5.15 -28.47 -22.11
CA GLU A 50 -3.69 -28.44 -22.00
C GLU A 50 -3.07 -27.49 -23.04
N SER A 51 -3.62 -27.46 -24.26
CA SER A 51 -3.26 -26.49 -25.31
C SER A 51 -3.75 -25.06 -25.05
N ALA A 52 -4.67 -24.85 -24.10
CA ALA A 52 -5.19 -23.53 -23.73
C ALA A 52 -4.46 -22.89 -22.53
N LYS A 53 -3.44 -23.57 -21.99
CA LYS A 53 -2.52 -22.96 -21.02
C LYS A 53 -1.79 -21.81 -21.73
N ALA A 54 -1.62 -20.69 -21.03
CA ALA A 54 -0.95 -19.51 -21.59
C ALA A 54 0.50 -19.83 -21.94
N GLU A 55 0.77 -20.29 -23.16
CA GLU A 55 2.12 -20.62 -23.60
C GLU A 55 2.87 -19.36 -24.03
N PRO A 56 4.10 -19.13 -23.51
CA PRO A 56 4.91 -17.99 -23.92
C PRO A 56 5.36 -18.16 -25.37
N THR A 57 5.34 -17.06 -26.12
CA THR A 57 5.83 -17.02 -27.50
C THR A 57 7.08 -16.17 -27.58
N LYS A 58 7.80 -16.21 -28.72
CA LYS A 58 8.98 -15.38 -28.92
C LYS A 58 8.68 -13.88 -28.80
N ASP A 59 7.48 -13.45 -29.23
CA ASP A 59 7.06 -12.04 -29.23
C ASP A 59 6.33 -11.65 -27.93
N ASP A 60 5.84 -12.63 -27.16
CA ASP A 60 5.22 -12.46 -25.85
C ASP A 60 5.79 -13.50 -24.87
N PRO A 61 7.03 -13.28 -24.38
CA PRO A 61 7.76 -14.26 -23.57
C PRO A 61 7.12 -14.50 -22.20
N PHE A 62 6.16 -13.67 -21.79
CA PHE A 62 5.44 -13.78 -20.52
C PHE A 62 3.96 -14.12 -20.72
N ALA A 63 3.51 -14.41 -21.94
CA ALA A 63 2.11 -14.70 -22.25
C ALA A 63 1.12 -13.62 -21.76
N LEU A 64 1.53 -12.35 -21.78
CA LEU A 64 0.74 -11.18 -21.36
C LEU A 64 -0.58 -11.02 -22.14
N ALA A 65 -0.67 -11.59 -23.34
CA ALA A 65 -1.89 -11.62 -24.14
C ALA A 65 -3.05 -12.38 -23.46
N PHE A 66 -2.74 -13.35 -22.61
CA PHE A 66 -3.73 -14.17 -21.89
C PHE A 66 -4.20 -13.52 -20.57
N VAL A 67 -3.49 -12.49 -20.10
CA VAL A 67 -3.81 -11.78 -18.86
C VAL A 67 -5.09 -10.95 -19.03
N ARG A 68 -6.09 -11.24 -18.18
CA ARG A 68 -7.39 -10.58 -18.17
C ARG A 68 -7.50 -9.54 -17.07
N ASP A 69 -7.92 -8.31 -17.39
CA ASP A 69 -8.21 -7.29 -16.39
C ASP A 69 -9.60 -7.52 -15.77
N HIS A 70 -9.81 -6.96 -14.57
CA HIS A 70 -11.06 -7.03 -13.83
C HIS A 70 -11.54 -8.46 -13.59
N SER A 71 -10.60 -9.41 -13.52
CA SER A 71 -10.85 -10.78 -13.06
C SER A 71 -10.00 -11.07 -11.83
N PRO A 72 -10.39 -12.07 -11.01
CA PRO A 72 -9.51 -12.64 -10.01
C PRO A 72 -8.19 -13.11 -10.64
N LEU A 73 -7.17 -13.23 -9.80
CA LEU A 73 -5.93 -13.93 -10.19
C LEU A 73 -6.27 -15.41 -10.37
N ASP A 74 -5.90 -15.98 -11.52
CA ASP A 74 -6.13 -17.40 -11.82
C ASP A 74 -4.90 -18.06 -12.44
N GLY A 75 -4.95 -19.37 -12.65
CA GLY A 75 -3.79 -20.14 -13.14
C GLY A 75 -3.29 -19.74 -14.53
N ASN A 76 -4.08 -19.05 -15.35
CA ASN A 76 -3.61 -18.53 -16.64
C ASN A 76 -2.69 -17.32 -16.47
N ASP A 77 -2.78 -16.63 -15.34
CA ASP A 77 -1.90 -15.51 -15.03
C ASP A 77 -0.51 -16.00 -14.57
N ASN A 78 -0.32 -17.28 -14.20
CA ASN A 78 0.91 -17.79 -13.57
C ASN A 78 2.18 -17.54 -14.40
N VAL A 79 2.12 -17.75 -15.71
CA VAL A 79 3.29 -17.54 -16.59
C VAL A 79 3.72 -16.07 -16.58
N ALA A 80 2.76 -15.16 -16.73
CA ALA A 80 3.01 -13.73 -16.66
C ALA A 80 3.45 -13.28 -15.27
N TYR A 81 2.79 -13.81 -14.24
CA TYR A 81 3.01 -13.46 -12.84
C TYR A 81 4.43 -13.82 -12.39
N TYR A 82 4.83 -15.08 -12.52
CA TYR A 82 6.16 -15.50 -12.11
C TYR A 82 7.24 -15.02 -13.07
N GLY A 83 6.94 -14.91 -14.37
CA GLY A 83 7.86 -14.33 -15.35
C GLY A 83 8.24 -12.89 -15.05
N LEU A 84 7.25 -12.04 -14.71
CA LEU A 84 7.49 -10.65 -14.33
C LEU A 84 8.15 -10.52 -12.94
N LEU A 85 7.83 -11.39 -11.98
CA LEU A 85 8.55 -11.44 -10.70
C LEU A 85 10.03 -11.80 -10.90
N ASN A 86 10.31 -12.79 -11.75
CA ASN A 86 11.68 -13.13 -12.11
C ASN A 86 12.36 -11.97 -12.85
N GLN A 87 11.68 -11.30 -13.77
CA GLN A 87 12.23 -10.11 -14.41
C GLN A 87 12.56 -9.01 -13.39
N ALA A 88 11.71 -8.82 -12.38
CA ALA A 88 11.97 -7.87 -11.29
C ALA A 88 13.17 -8.29 -10.42
N ARG A 89 13.35 -9.60 -10.17
CA ARG A 89 14.50 -10.17 -9.43
C ARG A 89 15.83 -9.82 -10.08
N GLU A 90 15.91 -9.99 -11.39
CA GLU A 90 17.13 -9.82 -12.20
C GLU A 90 17.42 -8.34 -12.50
N ALA A 91 16.41 -7.47 -12.49
CA ALA A 91 16.58 -6.06 -12.81
C ALA A 91 17.29 -5.27 -11.68
N SER A 92 18.18 -4.35 -12.08
CA SER A 92 18.70 -3.33 -11.16
C SER A 92 17.55 -2.46 -10.65
N GLN A 93 17.43 -2.33 -9.33
CA GLN A 93 16.36 -1.54 -8.70
C GLN A 93 16.42 -0.05 -9.10
N GLU A 94 17.63 0.49 -9.29
CA GLU A 94 17.81 1.87 -9.74
C GLU A 94 17.32 2.08 -11.17
N GLU A 95 17.69 1.16 -12.08
CA GLU A 95 17.28 1.21 -13.48
C GLU A 95 15.77 1.02 -13.63
N LEU A 96 15.20 0.06 -12.89
CA LEU A 96 13.76 -0.19 -12.86
C LEU A 96 12.99 1.02 -12.36
N ALA A 97 13.49 1.67 -11.29
CA ALA A 97 12.90 2.90 -10.77
C ALA A 97 12.99 4.07 -11.77
N LYS A 98 14.12 4.21 -12.47
CA LYS A 98 14.29 5.21 -13.52
C LYS A 98 13.33 4.97 -14.69
N ALA A 99 13.25 3.73 -15.18
CA ALA A 99 12.35 3.33 -16.26
C ALA A 99 10.88 3.55 -15.87
N GLY A 100 10.49 3.15 -14.66
CA GLY A 100 9.14 3.34 -14.15
C GLY A 100 8.74 4.82 -14.08
N ARG A 101 9.61 5.69 -13.54
CA ARG A 101 9.36 7.14 -13.52
C ARG A 101 9.22 7.73 -14.92
N GLN A 102 10.07 7.31 -15.86
CA GLN A 102 10.00 7.79 -17.25
C GLN A 102 8.72 7.36 -17.94
N PHE A 103 8.33 6.09 -17.79
CA PHE A 103 7.09 5.55 -18.34
C PHE A 103 5.87 6.28 -17.77
N LEU A 104 5.78 6.44 -16.45
CA LEU A 104 4.66 7.12 -15.80
C LEU A 104 4.54 8.59 -16.21
N ARG A 105 5.68 9.29 -16.39
CA ARG A 105 5.68 10.67 -16.93
C ARG A 105 5.07 10.71 -18.33
N LYS A 106 5.52 9.83 -19.22
CA LYS A 106 5.00 9.73 -20.60
C LYS A 106 3.49 9.40 -20.58
N ARG A 107 3.05 8.47 -19.73
CA ARG A 107 1.62 8.14 -19.60
C ARG A 107 0.79 9.32 -19.15
N ARG A 108 1.24 10.07 -18.14
CA ARG A 108 0.55 11.28 -17.67
C ARG A 108 0.38 12.32 -18.77
N GLU A 109 1.40 12.50 -19.62
CA GLU A 109 1.33 13.40 -20.77
C GLU A 109 0.32 12.94 -21.84
N GLN A 110 0.21 11.63 -22.05
CA GLN A 110 -0.67 11.01 -23.06
C GLN A 110 -2.13 10.89 -22.61
N SER A 111 -2.38 10.37 -21.41
CA SER A 111 -3.73 10.11 -20.90
C SER A 111 -4.38 11.32 -20.25
N LYS A 112 -3.57 12.30 -19.78
CA LYS A 112 -3.98 13.43 -18.95
C LYS A 112 -4.62 13.01 -17.62
N LEU A 113 -4.45 11.76 -17.20
CA LEU A 113 -4.94 11.22 -15.94
C LEU A 113 -3.82 11.17 -14.89
N LEU A 114 -4.21 11.19 -13.62
CA LEU A 114 -3.33 10.79 -12.53
C LEU A 114 -2.98 9.30 -12.64
N THR A 115 -1.87 8.91 -12.03
CA THR A 115 -1.25 7.60 -12.24
C THR A 115 -2.17 6.45 -11.83
N PHE A 116 -2.74 6.50 -10.64
CA PHE A 116 -3.62 5.43 -10.15
C PHE A 116 -4.93 5.32 -10.96
N PRO A 117 -5.70 6.41 -11.20
CA PRO A 117 -6.87 6.34 -12.08
C PRO A 117 -6.57 5.86 -13.51
N ASP A 118 -5.40 6.19 -14.05
CA ASP A 118 -4.97 5.73 -15.39
C ASP A 118 -4.73 4.21 -15.41
N MET A 119 -4.11 3.65 -14.36
CA MET A 119 -3.93 2.19 -14.23
C MET A 119 -5.26 1.44 -14.22
N ILE A 120 -6.28 1.98 -13.54
CA ILE A 120 -7.62 1.38 -13.51
C ILE A 120 -8.31 1.48 -14.87
N ARG A 121 -8.27 2.66 -15.51
CA ARG A 121 -9.01 2.91 -16.76
C ARG A 121 -8.33 2.33 -18.00
N ASN A 122 -7.00 2.29 -18.02
CA ASN A 122 -6.20 1.91 -19.20
C ASN A 122 -5.19 0.78 -18.90
N PRO A 123 -5.57 -0.32 -18.22
CA PRO A 123 -4.63 -1.31 -17.69
C PRO A 123 -3.78 -2.00 -18.77
N LYS A 124 -4.35 -2.22 -19.97
CA LYS A 124 -3.63 -2.82 -21.11
C LYS A 124 -2.34 -2.10 -21.47
N ALA A 125 -2.30 -0.79 -21.28
CA ALA A 125 -1.15 0.00 -21.65
C ALA A 125 -0.13 0.17 -20.50
N PHE A 126 -0.44 -0.36 -19.31
CA PHE A 126 0.49 -0.56 -18.21
C PHE A 126 1.02 -1.99 -18.15
N ARG A 127 0.33 -2.97 -18.75
CA ARG A 127 0.72 -4.39 -18.71
C ARG A 127 2.17 -4.62 -19.13
N GLY A 128 2.92 -5.29 -18.25
CA GLY A 128 4.34 -5.56 -18.40
C GLY A 128 5.26 -4.33 -18.35
N GLN A 129 4.71 -3.13 -18.12
CA GLN A 129 5.49 -1.90 -18.07
C GLN A 129 6.03 -1.65 -16.65
N PRO A 130 7.24 -1.10 -16.53
CA PRO A 130 7.78 -0.73 -15.24
C PRO A 130 7.00 0.46 -14.68
N VAL A 131 6.78 0.44 -13.36
CA VAL A 131 6.13 1.50 -12.60
C VAL A 131 6.94 1.82 -11.36
N HIS A 132 6.81 3.05 -10.87
CA HIS A 132 7.43 3.50 -9.62
C HIS A 132 6.39 4.23 -8.79
N LEU A 133 6.01 3.64 -7.66
CA LEU A 133 4.95 4.14 -6.78
C LEU A 133 5.54 4.51 -5.42
N THR A 134 4.97 5.55 -4.81
CA THR A 134 5.27 5.96 -3.44
C THR A 134 3.95 6.14 -2.70
N GLY A 135 3.89 5.69 -1.46
CA GLY A 135 2.68 5.76 -0.65
C GLY A 135 2.91 5.26 0.77
N HIS A 136 1.82 4.82 1.39
CA HIS A 136 1.83 4.17 2.69
C HIS A 136 1.22 2.76 2.61
N VAL A 137 1.68 1.89 3.50
CA VAL A 137 1.20 0.50 3.63
C VAL A 137 0.40 0.39 4.92
N LEU A 138 -0.74 -0.30 4.86
CA LEU A 138 -1.52 -0.66 6.06
C LEU A 138 -1.25 -2.08 6.54
N GLN A 139 -0.90 -2.98 5.64
CA GLN A 139 -0.69 -4.37 5.99
C GLN A 139 0.32 -5.00 5.02
N THR A 140 1.20 -5.83 5.59
CA THR A 140 2.04 -6.76 4.83
C THR A 140 1.77 -8.17 5.31
N ILE A 141 1.58 -9.10 4.37
CA ILE A 141 1.42 -10.52 4.64
C ILE A 141 2.52 -11.33 3.93
N GLU A 142 2.82 -12.50 4.48
CA GLU A 142 3.71 -13.51 3.89
C GLU A 142 2.87 -14.73 3.52
N TYR A 143 3.15 -15.35 2.38
CA TYR A 143 2.52 -16.60 1.96
C TYR A 143 3.46 -17.44 1.09
N ASP A 144 3.17 -18.74 1.02
CA ASP A 144 3.91 -19.67 0.18
C ASP A 144 3.50 -19.47 -1.29
N ALA A 145 4.51 -19.39 -2.16
CA ALA A 145 4.28 -19.37 -3.59
C ALA A 145 3.72 -20.72 -4.06
N TYR A 146 2.85 -20.68 -5.08
CA TYR A 146 2.49 -21.90 -5.80
C TYR A 146 3.70 -22.43 -6.60
N GLU A 147 3.64 -23.70 -6.98
CA GLU A 147 4.67 -24.32 -7.83
C GLU A 147 4.94 -23.47 -9.09
N ASN A 148 6.23 -23.20 -9.33
CA ASN A 148 6.69 -22.32 -10.40
C ASN A 148 8.10 -22.72 -10.86
N ASP A 149 8.42 -22.40 -12.11
CA ASP A 149 9.69 -22.77 -12.75
C ASP A 149 10.90 -21.95 -12.26
N TYR A 150 10.67 -20.94 -11.40
CA TYR A 150 11.70 -19.99 -10.96
C TYR A 150 12.21 -20.24 -9.54
N GLY A 151 11.67 -21.25 -8.87
CA GLY A 151 12.05 -21.66 -7.51
C GLY A 151 11.63 -20.67 -6.43
N PHE A 152 10.60 -19.86 -6.66
CA PHE A 152 10.05 -19.03 -5.59
C PHE A 152 9.29 -19.90 -4.60
N GLU A 153 9.63 -19.81 -3.33
CA GLU A 153 8.95 -20.55 -2.25
C GLU A 153 8.06 -19.63 -1.41
N LYS A 154 8.50 -18.37 -1.21
CA LYS A 154 7.81 -17.39 -0.39
C LYS A 154 7.61 -16.08 -1.13
N LEU A 155 6.48 -15.46 -0.90
CA LEU A 155 6.12 -14.14 -1.43
C LEU A 155 5.55 -13.27 -0.31
N TYR A 156 5.67 -11.98 -0.53
CA TYR A 156 5.10 -10.95 0.33
C TYR A 156 4.10 -10.14 -0.44
N GLU A 157 3.00 -9.77 0.19
CA GLU A 157 2.03 -8.84 -0.38
C GLU A 157 1.78 -7.66 0.56
N SER A 158 1.80 -6.46 -0.02
CA SER A 158 1.41 -5.22 0.66
C SER A 158 0.40 -4.44 -0.16
N MET A 159 -0.58 -3.86 0.53
CA MET A 159 -1.52 -2.90 -0.06
C MET A 159 -0.95 -1.48 0.11
N ILE A 160 -0.48 -0.87 -0.99
CA ILE A 160 0.03 0.50 -1.01
C ILE A 160 -1.06 1.47 -1.42
N TYR A 161 -1.22 2.53 -0.62
CA TYR A 161 -2.09 3.67 -0.91
C TYR A 161 -1.24 4.85 -1.38
N THR A 162 -1.45 5.27 -2.63
CA THR A 162 -0.77 6.43 -3.22
C THR A 162 -1.61 7.68 -3.02
N ASP A 163 -0.98 8.86 -3.10
CA ASP A 163 -1.68 10.14 -2.89
C ASP A 163 -2.90 10.34 -3.82
N ASP A 164 -2.88 9.71 -4.99
CA ASP A 164 -3.93 9.76 -6.00
C ASP A 164 -4.89 8.55 -6.00
N SER A 165 -4.74 7.61 -5.07
CA SER A 165 -5.58 6.40 -4.99
C SER A 165 -6.79 6.50 -4.06
N GLN A 166 -6.88 7.59 -3.27
CA GLN A 166 -7.93 7.80 -2.27
C GLN A 166 -7.98 6.62 -1.28
N THR A 167 -9.10 5.90 -1.22
CA THR A 167 -9.31 4.73 -0.35
C THR A 167 -9.06 3.39 -1.06
N HIS A 168 -8.52 3.41 -2.28
CA HIS A 168 -8.24 2.20 -3.06
C HIS A 168 -6.73 1.90 -3.03
N PRO A 169 -6.31 0.66 -2.74
CA PRO A 169 -4.91 0.31 -2.76
C PRO A 169 -4.45 -0.12 -4.16
N ALA A 170 -3.14 -0.08 -4.36
CA ALA A 170 -2.43 -0.94 -5.31
C ALA A 170 -1.86 -2.14 -4.54
N ALA A 171 -2.12 -3.35 -5.03
CA ALA A 171 -1.54 -4.56 -4.48
C ALA A 171 -0.12 -4.76 -5.02
N ILE A 172 0.83 -4.94 -4.12
CA ILE A 172 2.22 -5.15 -4.45
C ILE A 172 2.62 -6.53 -3.99
N VAL A 173 3.01 -7.39 -4.91
CA VAL A 173 3.67 -8.66 -4.57
C VAL A 173 5.17 -8.51 -4.79
N PHE A 174 5.96 -8.95 -3.82
CA PHE A 174 7.41 -8.88 -3.88
C PHE A 174 8.11 -10.08 -3.24
N LEU A 175 9.36 -10.28 -3.65
CA LEU A 175 10.18 -11.45 -3.31
C LEU A 175 10.92 -11.30 -1.98
N GLU A 176 11.45 -10.10 -1.73
CA GLU A 176 12.36 -9.83 -0.63
C GLU A 176 11.76 -8.76 0.29
N LYS A 177 11.44 -9.14 1.54
CA LYS A 177 10.97 -8.20 2.55
C LYS A 177 12.15 -7.47 3.20
N PRO A 178 12.19 -6.13 3.17
CA PRO A 178 13.22 -5.40 3.89
C PRO A 178 13.03 -5.58 5.42
N ASP A 179 14.11 -5.50 6.18
CA ASP A 179 14.10 -5.73 7.63
C ASP A 179 13.20 -4.74 8.37
N ASN A 180 13.14 -3.49 7.88
CA ASN A 180 12.35 -2.40 8.45
C ASN A 180 10.87 -2.38 7.99
N LEU A 181 10.41 -3.40 7.25
CA LEU A 181 8.99 -3.60 6.97
C LEU A 181 8.45 -4.73 7.86
N PRO A 182 7.58 -4.41 8.84
CA PRO A 182 6.98 -5.42 9.69
C PRO A 182 5.92 -6.23 8.91
N ILE A 183 5.78 -7.51 9.28
CA ILE A 183 4.65 -8.35 8.88
C ILE A 183 3.55 -8.11 9.91
N SER A 184 2.86 -7.00 9.77
CA SER A 184 1.79 -6.57 10.68
C SER A 184 0.79 -5.67 9.95
N GLY A 185 -0.29 -5.31 10.64
CA GLY A 185 -1.28 -4.34 10.20
C GLY A 185 -0.95 -2.89 10.59
N ASP A 186 0.34 -2.57 10.78
CA ASP A 186 0.77 -1.23 11.18
C ASP A 186 0.85 -0.29 9.97
N LEU A 187 0.46 0.97 10.17
CA LEU A 187 0.62 2.01 9.17
C LEU A 187 2.10 2.34 9.01
N ILE A 188 2.65 2.07 7.82
CA ILE A 188 4.02 2.41 7.45
C ILE A 188 4.00 3.47 6.34
N GLU A 189 4.52 4.66 6.64
CA GLU A 189 4.62 5.75 5.68
C GLU A 189 5.91 5.70 4.84
N GLY A 190 5.91 6.41 3.71
CA GLY A 190 7.11 6.61 2.91
C GLY A 190 7.61 5.34 2.21
N VAL A 191 6.72 4.38 1.96
CA VAL A 191 7.02 3.16 1.22
C VAL A 191 7.10 3.48 -0.26
N THR A 192 8.17 3.04 -0.91
CA THR A 192 8.39 3.19 -2.34
C THR A 192 8.62 1.83 -2.97
N VAL A 193 8.06 1.60 -4.16
CA VAL A 193 8.21 0.36 -4.90
C VAL A 193 8.49 0.61 -6.36
N SER A 194 9.33 -0.25 -6.94
CA SER A 194 9.55 -0.35 -8.37
C SER A 194 9.32 -1.78 -8.82
N GLY A 195 8.45 -1.94 -9.82
CA GLY A 195 8.00 -3.25 -10.28
C GLY A 195 7.32 -3.15 -11.64
N TYR A 196 6.78 -4.26 -12.09
CA TYR A 196 6.01 -4.36 -13.33
C TYR A 196 4.53 -4.45 -13.03
N PHE A 197 3.72 -3.66 -13.74
CA PHE A 197 2.26 -3.80 -13.64
C PHE A 197 1.81 -5.05 -14.41
N LEU A 198 1.06 -5.95 -13.75
CA LEU A 198 0.51 -7.15 -14.39
C LEU A 198 -0.90 -6.88 -14.95
N LYS A 199 -1.84 -6.54 -14.06
CA LYS A 199 -3.26 -6.37 -14.37
C LYS A 199 -3.95 -5.55 -13.30
N THR A 200 -5.16 -5.11 -13.60
CA THR A 200 -6.11 -4.73 -12.56
C THR A 200 -6.87 -5.99 -12.15
N TYR A 201 -6.67 -6.49 -10.93
CA TYR A 201 -7.30 -7.73 -10.47
C TYR A 201 -8.46 -7.46 -9.52
N VAL A 202 -9.37 -8.44 -9.41
CA VAL A 202 -10.49 -8.41 -8.46
C VAL A 202 -10.08 -9.14 -7.18
N TYR A 203 -10.32 -8.51 -6.03
CA TYR A 203 -10.07 -9.08 -4.71
C TYR A 203 -11.29 -8.94 -3.78
N PRO A 204 -11.49 -9.90 -2.87
CA PRO A 204 -12.51 -9.76 -1.82
C PRO A 204 -12.00 -8.79 -0.74
N SER A 205 -12.80 -7.76 -0.47
CA SER A 205 -12.57 -6.82 0.63
C SER A 205 -13.22 -7.33 1.93
N SER A 206 -12.82 -6.78 3.08
CA SER A 206 -13.32 -7.18 4.41
C SER A 206 -14.83 -7.00 4.60
N ASP A 207 -15.44 -6.11 3.80
CA ASP A 207 -16.89 -5.89 3.73
C ASP A 207 -17.61 -6.88 2.80
N ASN A 208 -16.92 -7.95 2.38
CA ASN A 208 -17.42 -8.98 1.47
C ASN A 208 -17.86 -8.43 0.09
N THR A 209 -17.29 -7.28 -0.30
CA THR A 209 -17.47 -6.71 -1.64
C THR A 209 -16.26 -7.00 -2.52
N ASN A 210 -16.51 -7.22 -3.80
CA ASN A 210 -15.44 -7.35 -4.78
C ASN A 210 -14.93 -5.96 -5.15
N ARG A 211 -13.64 -5.72 -4.93
CA ARG A 211 -12.95 -4.48 -5.32
C ARG A 211 -11.89 -4.78 -6.35
N VAL A 212 -11.39 -3.72 -6.98
CA VAL A 212 -10.35 -3.82 -8.00
C VAL A 212 -9.11 -3.06 -7.55
N ALA A 213 -7.95 -3.63 -7.82
CA ALA A 213 -6.66 -3.00 -7.53
C ALA A 213 -5.67 -3.24 -8.67
N PRO A 214 -4.81 -2.26 -8.99
CA PRO A 214 -3.58 -2.50 -9.74
C PRO A 214 -2.74 -3.56 -9.02
N LEU A 215 -2.26 -4.57 -9.75
CA LEU A 215 -1.31 -5.56 -9.24
C LEU A 215 0.07 -5.30 -9.81
N ILE A 216 1.02 -4.99 -8.94
CA ILE A 216 2.41 -4.71 -9.27
C ILE A 216 3.29 -5.83 -8.72
N LEU A 217 4.23 -6.30 -9.53
CA LEU A 217 5.16 -7.37 -9.21
C LEU A 217 6.58 -6.78 -9.10
N ALA A 218 7.20 -6.92 -7.94
CA ALA A 218 8.46 -6.28 -7.62
C ALA A 218 9.47 -7.26 -7.00
N LYS A 219 10.73 -6.85 -6.93
CA LYS A 219 11.74 -7.59 -6.15
C LYS A 219 11.58 -7.33 -4.67
N THR A 220 11.50 -6.06 -4.29
CA THR A 220 11.43 -5.60 -2.91
C THR A 220 10.73 -4.25 -2.85
N VAL A 221 10.50 -3.74 -1.65
CA VAL A 221 10.04 -2.37 -1.40
C VAL A 221 11.08 -1.62 -0.57
N THR A 222 11.08 -0.29 -0.64
CA THR A 222 11.96 0.58 0.15
C THR A 222 11.11 1.36 1.14
N VAL A 223 11.35 1.17 2.44
CA VAL A 223 10.74 1.96 3.51
C VAL A 223 11.70 3.09 3.88
N LYS A 224 11.25 4.35 3.76
CA LYS A 224 12.04 5.49 4.25
C LYS A 224 12.09 5.46 5.78
N PRO A 225 13.27 5.70 6.40
CA PRO A 225 13.34 5.86 7.85
C PRO A 225 12.42 7.01 8.27
N GLN A 226 11.47 6.76 9.18
CA GLN A 226 10.74 7.85 9.80
C GLN A 226 11.72 8.65 10.68
N PRO A 227 11.70 10.00 10.62
CA PRO A 227 12.43 10.80 11.58
C PRO A 227 12.00 10.38 12.99
N GLU A 228 12.95 10.13 13.89
CA GLU A 228 12.63 9.86 15.30
C GLU A 228 11.67 10.94 15.80
N ALA A 229 10.52 10.52 16.32
CA ALA A 229 9.55 11.44 16.89
C ALA A 229 10.29 12.26 17.97
N ILE A 230 10.33 13.58 17.79
CA ILE A 230 10.92 14.49 18.78
C ILE A 230 10.16 14.24 20.09
N ASP A 231 10.85 13.74 21.11
CA ASP A 231 10.25 13.47 22.42
C ASP A 231 9.57 14.76 22.94
N PRO A 232 8.23 14.79 23.04
CA PRO A 232 7.51 15.96 23.51
C PRO A 232 7.85 16.29 24.98
N GLY A 233 8.44 15.36 25.71
CA GLY A 233 8.91 15.54 27.09
C GLY A 233 9.94 16.67 27.23
N ASN A 234 10.83 16.86 26.25
CA ASN A 234 11.86 17.89 26.34
C ASN A 234 11.40 19.23 25.70
N THR A 235 10.63 19.16 24.62
CA THR A 235 10.13 20.36 23.91
C THR A 235 9.16 21.19 24.76
N SER A 236 8.31 20.53 25.55
CA SER A 236 7.38 21.20 26.47
C SER A 236 8.09 22.00 27.57
N GLN A 237 9.24 21.52 28.06
CA GLN A 237 10.04 22.22 29.06
C GLN A 237 10.66 23.51 28.50
N TYR A 238 11.18 23.50 27.27
CA TYR A 238 11.73 24.71 26.65
C TYR A 238 10.66 25.77 26.39
N ILE A 239 9.46 25.37 25.96
CA ILE A 239 8.34 26.30 25.76
C ILE A 239 7.92 26.92 27.10
N PHE A 240 7.81 26.11 28.16
CA PHE A 240 7.47 26.58 29.50
C PHE A 240 8.50 27.60 30.03
N TRP A 241 9.80 27.27 29.94
CA TRP A 241 10.87 28.19 30.36
C TRP A 241 10.95 29.45 29.49
N GLY A 242 10.70 29.33 28.19
CA GLY A 242 10.59 30.46 27.27
C GLY A 242 9.49 31.42 27.70
N LEU A 243 8.27 30.92 27.94
CA LEU A 243 7.15 31.73 28.42
C LEU A 243 7.41 32.33 29.81
N ALA A 244 7.93 31.54 30.74
CA ALA A 244 8.27 32.03 32.09
C ALA A 244 9.30 33.16 32.03
N SER A 245 10.34 33.03 31.20
CA SER A 245 11.36 34.08 31.02
C SER A 245 10.76 35.35 30.41
N GLY A 246 9.87 35.22 29.43
CA GLY A 246 9.16 36.36 28.84
C GLY A 246 8.32 37.13 29.85
N ILE A 247 7.62 36.41 30.73
CA ILE A 247 6.82 37.00 31.82
C ILE A 247 7.73 37.72 32.83
N VAL A 248 8.84 37.10 33.24
CA VAL A 248 9.80 37.71 34.18
C VAL A 248 10.40 38.99 33.59
N ILE A 249 10.80 38.97 32.31
CA ILE A 249 11.33 40.15 31.62
C ILE A 249 10.28 41.26 31.56
N LEU A 250 9.02 40.91 31.24
CA LEU A 250 7.92 41.87 31.21
C LEU A 250 7.71 42.54 32.58
N PHE A 251 7.66 41.76 33.66
CA PHE A 251 7.55 42.30 35.03
C PHE A 251 8.76 43.15 35.41
N LEU A 252 9.97 42.77 35.00
CA LEU A 252 11.19 43.53 35.25
C LEU A 252 11.12 44.90 34.56
N VAL A 253 10.70 44.93 33.28
CA VAL A 253 10.53 46.18 32.51
C VAL A 253 9.48 47.08 33.18
N LEU A 254 8.32 46.54 33.53
CA LEU A 254 7.26 47.28 34.21
C LEU A 254 7.74 47.85 35.55
N TYR A 255 8.49 47.06 36.32
CA TYR A 255 9.07 47.48 37.59
C TYR A 255 10.09 48.63 37.41
N LEU A 256 10.96 48.53 36.40
CA LEU A 256 11.95 49.57 36.09
C LEU A 256 11.30 50.88 35.65
N VAL A 257 10.24 50.82 34.83
CA VAL A 257 9.46 52.01 34.41
C VAL A 257 8.79 52.66 35.61
N GLN A 258 8.06 51.90 36.44
CA GLN A 258 7.42 52.44 37.64
C GLN A 258 8.43 53.06 38.61
N ARG A 259 9.61 52.46 38.75
CA ARG A 259 10.69 53.02 39.60
C ARG A 259 11.22 54.35 39.07
N SER A 260 11.34 54.50 37.74
CA SER A 260 11.70 55.77 37.11
C SER A 260 10.65 56.85 37.41
N ASP A 261 9.37 56.51 37.26
CA ASP A 261 8.28 57.46 37.46
C ASP A 261 8.16 57.92 38.92
N ARG A 262 8.36 57.00 39.88
CA ARG A 262 8.43 57.36 41.31
C ARG A 262 9.56 58.36 41.60
N LYS A 263 10.74 58.19 40.98
CA LYS A 263 11.84 59.15 41.15
C LYS A 263 11.51 60.52 40.56
N ARG A 264 10.84 60.56 39.40
CA ARG A 264 10.40 61.82 38.77
C ARG A 264 9.42 62.59 39.67
N MET A 265 8.42 61.90 40.24
CA MET A 265 7.46 62.53 41.15
C MET A 265 8.11 63.13 42.40
N ILE A 266 9.06 62.42 43.02
CA ILE A 266 9.78 62.91 44.21
C ILE A 266 10.60 64.16 43.87
N ILE A 267 11.27 64.18 42.71
CA ILE A 267 12.06 65.33 42.24
C ILE A 267 11.16 66.53 41.96
N GLU A 268 10.00 66.32 41.32
CA GLU A 268 9.03 67.39 41.06
C GLU A 268 8.41 67.95 42.34
N GLN A 269 8.05 67.10 43.30
CA GLN A 269 7.56 67.55 44.61
C GLN A 269 8.60 68.39 45.34
N LYS A 270 9.88 67.98 45.33
CA LYS A 270 10.97 68.75 45.94
C LYS A 270 11.13 70.12 45.27
N LYS A 271 11.10 70.18 43.92
CA LYS A 271 11.16 71.46 43.20
C LYS A 271 9.98 72.38 43.53
N ARG A 272 8.78 71.84 43.73
CA ARG A 272 7.61 72.64 44.15
C ARG A 272 7.79 73.21 45.55
N LEU A 273 8.21 72.38 46.51
CA LEU A 273 8.50 72.80 47.88
C LEU A 273 9.59 73.88 47.94
N ASP A 274 10.67 73.73 47.16
CA ASP A 274 11.76 74.71 47.11
C ASP A 274 11.31 76.05 46.47
N ASN A 275 10.40 76.02 45.50
CA ASN A 275 9.85 77.22 44.85
C ASN A 275 8.77 77.93 45.69
N GLU A 276 8.05 77.21 46.55
CA GLU A 276 7.01 77.75 47.44
C GLU A 276 7.56 78.15 48.82
N ALA A 277 8.84 77.88 49.10
CA ALA A 277 9.47 78.27 50.35
C ALA A 277 9.50 79.80 50.47
N PRO A 278 8.78 80.40 51.45
CA PRO A 278 8.75 81.84 51.59
C PRO A 278 10.17 82.34 51.92
N THR A 279 10.70 83.23 51.08
CA THR A 279 11.97 83.91 51.35
C THR A 279 11.81 84.75 52.60
N PHE A 280 12.31 84.23 53.73
CA PHE A 280 12.34 84.94 54.98
C PHE A 280 13.27 86.15 54.85
N LYS A 281 12.70 87.34 54.67
CA LYS A 281 13.44 88.60 54.77
C LYS A 281 13.62 88.90 56.26
N PRO A 282 14.86 88.90 56.79
CA PRO A 282 15.07 89.31 58.16
C PRO A 282 14.70 90.80 58.33
N PRO A 283 14.10 91.18 59.47
CA PRO A 283 13.77 92.57 59.75
C PRO A 283 15.06 93.41 59.84
N ALA A 284 15.01 94.60 59.23
CA ALA A 284 16.07 95.62 59.27
C ALA A 284 16.14 96.34 60.62
#